data_AF-A0A8F5VM16-F1
#
_entry.id   AF-A0A8F5VM16-F1
#
_cell.length_a   1.000
_cell.length_b   1.000
_cell.length_c   1.000
_cell.angle_alpha   90.00
_cell.angle_beta   90.00
_cell.angle_gamma   90.00
#
_symmetry.space_group_name_H-M   'P 1'
#
loop_
_entity.id
_entity.type
_entity.pdbx_description
1 polymer ?
#
loop_
_entity_poly.entity_id
_entity_poly.type
_entity_poly.pdbx_seq_one_letter_code
_entity_poly.pdbx_strand_id
1 'polypeptide(L)' 'MENEHTWRVSIDQIKESGYNLDIKNPHVEDEDHGDPIELLARYQKIVSEVIETREKLKQELAACLKGRDS' A
#
# COMPACT_ATOMS: atom_id res chain seq x y z
N MET A 1 13.31 28.99 2.36
CA MET A 1 12.58 28.14 1.40
C MET A 1 11.97 27.03 2.20
N GLU A 2 10.69 26.74 2.00
CA GLU A 2 9.97 25.63 2.65
C GLU A 2 9.34 24.78 1.56
N ASN A 3 9.33 23.46 1.75
CA ASN A 3 8.69 22.46 0.88
C ASN A 3 8.28 21.23 1.71
N GLU A 4 7.66 20.25 1.08
CA GLU A 4 7.16 19.00 1.70
C GLU A 4 8.21 18.24 2.53
N HIS A 5 9.50 18.46 2.27
CA HIS A 5 10.63 17.82 2.97
C HIS A 5 11.50 18.80 3.76
N THR A 6 11.13 20.08 3.85
CA THR A 6 11.94 21.13 4.50
C THR A 6 11.03 22.22 5.04
N TRP A 7 10.91 22.35 6.36
CA TRP A 7 10.19 23.43 7.01
C TRP A 7 11.12 24.26 7.89
N ARG A 8 10.83 25.55 8.09
CA ARG A 8 11.63 26.39 9.00
C ARG A 8 11.10 26.27 10.41
N VAL A 9 12.03 26.30 11.35
CA VAL A 9 11.77 26.37 12.79
C VAL A 9 12.56 27.55 13.34
N SER A 10 12.01 28.25 14.33
CA SER A 10 12.71 29.39 14.95
C SER A 10 13.78 28.90 15.93
N ILE A 11 14.80 29.72 16.17
CA ILE A 11 15.83 29.38 17.16
C ILE A 11 15.28 29.32 18.58
N ASP A 12 14.23 30.09 18.88
CA ASP A 12 13.61 30.09 20.20
C ASP A 12 12.83 28.80 20.44
N GLN A 13 12.14 28.28 19.41
CA GLN A 13 11.50 26.96 19.45
C GLN A 13 12.50 25.83 19.72
N ILE A 14 13.70 25.90 19.14
CA ILE A 14 14.78 24.92 19.38
C ILE A 14 15.29 25.01 20.82
N LYS A 15 15.40 26.23 21.38
CA LYS A 15 15.82 26.40 22.79
C LYS A 15 14.77 25.85 23.75
N GLU A 16 13.50 26.13 23.49
CA GLU A 16 12.37 25.65 24.29
C GLU A 16 12.24 24.12 24.26
N SER A 17 12.60 23.46 23.15
CA SER A 17 12.63 22.00 23.04
C SER A 17 13.85 21.34 23.70
N GLY A 18 14.74 22.11 24.33
CA GLY A 18 15.99 21.60 24.90
C GLY A 18 17.00 21.17 23.82
N TYR A 19 17.01 21.87 22.68
CA TYR A 19 17.82 21.54 21.50
C TYR A 19 17.47 20.19 20.85
N ASN A 20 16.24 19.68 21.08
CA ASN A 20 15.74 18.51 20.37
C ASN A 20 15.38 18.88 18.93
N LEU A 21 16.02 18.21 17.96
CA LEU A 21 15.82 18.42 16.53
C LEU A 21 14.87 17.40 15.88
N ASP A 22 14.33 16.43 16.62
CA ASP A 22 13.20 15.59 16.17
C ASP A 22 11.89 16.41 16.20
N ILE A 23 11.87 17.48 15.41
CA ILE A 23 10.70 18.31 15.20
C ILE A 23 9.85 17.61 14.13
N LYS A 24 8.56 17.44 14.38
CA LYS A 24 7.67 16.83 13.40
C LYS A 24 7.49 17.76 12.20
N ASN A 25 7.55 17.17 11.01
CA ASN A 25 7.29 17.86 9.77
C ASN A 25 5.81 18.25 9.70
N PRO A 26 5.46 19.56 9.64
CA PRO A 26 4.08 20.02 9.58
C PRO A 26 3.41 19.72 8.22
N HIS A 27 4.19 19.35 7.21
CA HIS A 27 3.69 18.96 5.88
C HIS A 27 3.41 17.47 5.74
N VAL A 28 3.61 16.67 6.79
CA VAL A 28 3.19 15.26 6.79
C VAL A 28 1.68 15.27 7.00
N GLU A 29 0.94 15.15 5.91
CA GLU A 29 -0.45 14.72 5.96
C GLU A 29 -0.48 13.30 6.53
N ASP A 30 -1.52 13.00 7.30
CA ASP A 30 -1.77 11.64 7.75
C ASP A 30 -2.03 10.81 6.47
N GLU A 31 -1.10 9.92 6.13
CA GLU A 31 -1.36 8.96 5.06
C GLU A 31 -2.49 8.06 5.56
N ASP A 32 -3.72 8.32 5.09
CA ASP A 32 -4.83 7.40 5.31
C ASP A 32 -4.53 6.11 4.55
N HIS A 33 -3.88 5.19 5.26
CA HIS A 33 -3.55 3.86 4.77
C HIS A 33 -4.79 2.97 4.61
N GLY A 34 -5.99 3.47 4.90
CA GLY A 34 -7.23 2.70 4.94
C GLY A 34 -7.27 1.75 6.15
N ASP A 35 -8.47 1.23 6.43
CA ASP A 35 -8.63 0.26 7.52
C ASP A 35 -7.96 -1.09 7.15
N PRO A 36 -7.01 -1.60 7.97
CA PRO A 36 -6.30 -2.84 7.66
C PRO A 36 -7.22 -4.06 7.51
N ILE A 37 -8.36 -4.10 8.21
CA ILE A 37 -9.32 -5.21 8.14
C ILE A 37 -10.05 -5.16 6.79
N GLU A 38 -10.46 -3.98 6.34
CA GLU A 38 -11.07 -3.80 5.03
C GLU A 38 -10.11 -4.15 3.89
N LEU A 39 -8.85 -3.71 4.00
CA LEU A 39 -7.82 -4.04 3.02
C LEU A 39 -7.54 -5.54 2.95
N LEU A 40 -7.44 -6.21 4.11
CA LEU A 40 -7.23 -7.65 4.16
C LEU A 40 -8.42 -8.42 3.55
N ALA A 41 -9.65 -8.00 3.84
CA ALA A 41 -10.84 -8.62 3.27
C ALA A 41 -10.89 -8.48 1.74
N ARG A 42 -10.55 -7.29 1.23
CA ARG A 42 -10.44 -7.02 -0.22
C ARG A 42 -9.36 -7.88 -0.86
N TYR A 43 -8.19 -7.98 -0.23
CA TYR A 43 -7.09 -8.81 -0.70
C TYR A 43 -7.51 -10.28 -0.80
N GLN A 44 -8.12 -10.85 0.24
CA GLN A 44 -8.57 -12.24 0.24
C GLN A 44 -9.60 -12.51 -0.87
N LYS A 45 -10.52 -11.58 -1.11
CA LYS A 45 -11.48 -11.68 -2.21
C LYS A 45 -10.78 -11.74 -3.57
N ILE A 46 -9.85 -10.81 -3.83
CA ILE A 46 -9.08 -10.79 -5.08
C ILE A 46 -8.30 -12.08 -5.28
N VAL A 47 -7.66 -12.61 -4.22
CA VAL A 47 -6.93 -13.88 -4.28
C VAL A 47 -7.86 -15.03 -4.66
N SER A 48 -9.07 -15.09 -4.11
CA SER A 48 -10.06 -16.11 -4.46
C SER A 48 -10.46 -16.03 -5.94
N GLU A 49 -10.75 -14.83 -6.44
CA GLU A 49 -11.14 -14.59 -7.84
C GLU A 49 -10.01 -14.98 -8.82
N VAL A 50 -8.75 -14.69 -8.46
CA VAL A 50 -7.56 -15.09 -9.24
C VAL A 50 -7.42 -16.61 -9.30
N ILE A 51 -7.60 -17.30 -8.16
CA ILE A 51 -7.52 -18.76 -8.11
C ILE A 51 -8.60 -19.38 -9.00
N GLU A 52 -9.85 -18.91 -8.90
CA GLU A 52 -10.95 -19.41 -9.72
C GLU A 52 -10.69 -19.22 -11.21
N THR A 53 -10.24 -18.02 -11.60
CA THR A 53 -9.91 -17.69 -12.99
C THR A 53 -8.79 -18.58 -13.52
N ARG A 54 -7.74 -18.80 -12.70
CA ARG A 54 -6.62 -19.67 -13.06
C ARG A 54 -7.04 -21.12 -13.25
N GLU A 55 -7.92 -21.64 -12.39
CA GLU A 55 -8.41 -23.02 -12.53
C GLU A 55 -9.29 -23.19 -13.78
N LYS A 56 -10.14 -22.20 -14.10
CA LYS A 56 -10.90 -22.17 -15.36
C LYS A 56 -9.96 -22.22 -16.58
N LEU A 57 -8.94 -21.36 -16.61
CA LEU A 57 -7.92 -21.35 -17.66
C LEU A 57 -7.23 -22.70 -17.82
N LYS A 58 -6.83 -23.34 -16.72
CA LYS A 58 -6.19 -24.67 -16.76
C LYS A 58 -7.12 -25.73 -17.33
N GLN A 59 -8.40 -25.72 -16.96
CA GLN A 59 -9.39 -26.67 -17.44
C GLN A 59 -9.59 -26.55 -18.96
N GLU A 60 -9.77 -25.33 -19.46
CA GLU A 60 -9.92 -25.06 -20.90
C GLU A 60 -8.69 -25.50 -21.70
N LEU A 61 -7.49 -25.19 -21.20
CA LEU A 61 -6.23 -25.61 -21.84
C LEU A 61 -6.08 -27.14 -21.84
N ALA A 62 -6.41 -27.81 -20.72
CA ALA A 62 -6.34 -29.26 -20.64
C ALA A 62 -7.36 -29.94 -21.59
N ALA A 63 -8.55 -29.37 -21.75
CA ALA A 63 -9.55 -29.85 -22.70
C ALA A 63 -9.05 -29.71 -24.15
N CYS A 64 -8.48 -28.56 -24.50
CA CYS A 64 -7.91 -28.33 -25.84
C CYS A 64 -6.78 -29.30 -26.18
N LEU A 65 -5.89 -29.57 -25.23
CA LEU A 65 -4.77 -30.51 -25.44
C LEU A 65 -5.26 -31.95 -25.61
N LYS A 66 -6.18 -32.42 -24.77
CA LYS A 66 -6.76 -33.76 -24.90
C LYS A 66 -7.50 -33.96 -26.22
N GLY A 67 -8.26 -32.95 -26.67
CA GLY A 67 -8.98 -32.99 -27.94
C GLY A 67 -8.07 -32.97 -29.18
N ARG A 68 -6.80 -32.58 -29.03
CA ARG A 68 -5.80 -32.59 -30.11
C ARG A 68 -5.08 -33.94 -30.25
N ASP A 69 -5.04 -34.72 -29.18
CA ASP A 69 -4.40 -36.04 -29.12
C ASP A 69 -5.38 -37.21 -29.40
N SER A 70 -6.67 -36.90 -29.66
CA SER A 70 -7.75 -37.84 -30.01
C SER A 70 -8.00 -37.86 -31.52
#